data_AF-A0A0F9TZL7-F1
#
_entry.id   AF-A0A0F9TZL7-F1
#
_cell.length_a   1.000
_cell.length_b   1.000
_cell.length_c   1.000
_cell.angle_alpha   90.00
_cell.angle_beta   90.00
_cell.angle_gamma   90.00
#
_symmetry.space_group_name_H-M   'P 1'
#
loop_
_entity.id
_entity.type
_entity.pdbx_description
1 polymer ?
#
loop_
_entity_poly.entity_id
_entity_poly.type
_entity_poly.pdbx_seq_one_letter_code
_entity_poly.pdbx_strand_id
1 'polypeptide(L)'
;MNDADYLDGFLDKDDLEENSNESLPVWVSKSNSSFKAYEAINELNGIKKQYIRRHGLKSQYTKKSNYQISKASVARIVGTTPQAIFNSVDYAGALSRYREEINEKLEQAKLQKIAKNNSGLRGERKEELVKGLQEAKNKNEDLLVETVDKVYERTINSLSLDVKRKLKLIS
;
A
#
# COMPACT_ATOMS: atom_id res chain seq x y z
N MET A 1 -27.47 14.38 -11.82
CA MET A 1 -26.22 13.69 -11.46
C MET A 1 -25.40 13.69 -12.73
N ASN A 2 -24.37 14.53 -12.81
CA ASN A 2 -23.54 14.64 -14.00
C ASN A 2 -22.63 13.41 -14.06
N ASP A 3 -22.50 12.76 -15.22
CA ASP A 3 -21.63 11.60 -15.41
C ASP A 3 -20.15 11.90 -15.07
N ALA A 4 -19.77 13.18 -15.06
CA ALA A 4 -18.47 13.65 -14.59
C ALA A 4 -18.21 13.38 -13.09
N ASP A 5 -19.23 13.46 -12.23
CA ASP A 5 -19.08 13.23 -10.78
C ASP A 5 -18.88 11.74 -10.44
N TYR A 6 -19.35 10.83 -11.30
CA TYR A 6 -19.21 9.39 -11.06
C TYR A 6 -17.78 8.88 -11.36
N LEU A 7 -17.11 9.47 -12.36
CA LEU A 7 -15.72 9.13 -12.68
C LEU A 7 -14.71 9.73 -11.69
N ASP A 8 -15.02 10.86 -11.08
CA ASP A 8 -14.12 11.57 -10.15
C ASP A 8 -13.95 10.82 -8.81
N GLY A 9 -14.90 9.93 -8.49
CA GLY A 9 -14.78 9.01 -7.35
C GLY A 9 -13.95 7.74 -7.63
N PHE A 10 -13.62 7.47 -8.89
CA PHE A 10 -12.88 6.27 -9.32
C PHE A 10 -11.43 6.57 -9.71
N LEU A 11 -11.14 7.82 -10.09
CA LEU A 11 -9.80 8.32 -10.33
C LEU A 11 -9.23 8.87 -9.01
N ASP A 12 -8.18 8.24 -8.49
CA ASP A 12 -7.41 8.87 -7.42
C ASP A 12 -6.90 10.22 -7.95
N LYS A 13 -7.01 11.31 -7.18
CA LYS A 13 -6.56 12.67 -7.61
C LYS A 13 -5.09 12.73 -8.08
N ASP A 14 -4.29 11.71 -7.74
CA ASP A 14 -2.92 11.50 -8.22
C ASP A 14 -2.83 11.04 -9.70
N ASP A 15 -3.93 10.61 -10.32
CA ASP A 15 -4.00 10.20 -11.73
C ASP A 15 -4.28 11.39 -12.67
N LEU A 16 -4.57 12.57 -12.12
CA LEU A 16 -4.78 13.83 -12.84
C LEU A 16 -3.60 14.80 -12.73
N GLU A 17 -2.40 14.32 -12.38
CA GLU A 17 -1.18 15.11 -12.60
C GLU A 17 -0.85 15.13 -14.10
N GLU A 18 -1.60 15.93 -14.86
CA GLU A 18 -1.08 16.53 -16.09
C GLU A 18 0.18 17.30 -15.67
N ASN A 19 1.34 16.71 -15.94
CA ASN A 19 2.65 17.34 -15.79
C ASN A 19 2.78 18.42 -16.86
N SER A 20 2.04 19.53 -16.68
CA SER A 20 2.17 20.72 -17.49
C SER A 20 3.47 21.43 -17.10
N ASN A 21 4.48 21.29 -17.97
CA ASN A 21 5.75 22.03 -18.00
C ASN A 21 6.82 21.66 -16.97
N GLU A 22 7.13 20.37 -16.80
CA GLU A 22 8.48 20.01 -16.34
C GLU A 22 9.48 20.37 -17.45
N SER A 23 10.34 21.37 -17.18
CA SER A 23 11.47 21.69 -18.04
C SER A 23 12.24 20.41 -18.35
N LEU A 24 12.41 20.11 -19.64
CA LEU A 24 13.23 18.99 -20.09
C LEU A 24 14.61 19.05 -19.42
N PRO A 25 15.12 17.92 -18.92
CA PRO A 25 16.48 17.87 -18.39
C PRO A 25 17.48 18.36 -19.44
N VAL A 26 18.55 19.02 -19.02
CA VAL A 26 19.55 19.63 -19.93
C VAL A 26 20.15 18.63 -20.93
N TRP A 27 20.23 17.35 -20.54
CA TRP A 27 20.75 16.27 -21.38
C TRP A 27 19.73 15.72 -22.40
N VAL A 28 18.47 16.14 -22.34
CA VAL A 28 17.40 15.73 -23.25
C VAL A 28 17.24 16.74 -24.37
N SER A 29 17.42 16.30 -25.60
CA SER A 29 17.17 17.08 -26.81
C SER A 29 16.16 16.37 -27.71
N LYS A 30 15.20 17.13 -28.25
CA LYS A 30 14.23 16.65 -29.24
C LYS A 30 14.88 16.24 -30.57
N SER A 31 16.12 16.69 -30.84
CA SER A 31 16.83 16.39 -32.09
C SER A 31 17.45 14.99 -32.14
N ASN A 32 17.62 14.32 -31.00
CA ASN A 32 18.30 13.03 -30.92
C ASN A 32 17.45 11.98 -30.18
N SER A 33 17.98 10.77 -30.04
CA SER A 33 17.29 9.65 -29.36
C SER A 33 17.16 9.82 -27.84
N SER A 34 17.72 10.86 -27.23
CA SER A 34 17.57 11.11 -25.79
C SER A 34 16.13 11.43 -25.40
N PHE A 35 15.40 12.18 -26.22
CA PHE A 35 13.99 12.52 -25.97
C PHE A 35 13.12 11.26 -25.95
N LYS A 36 13.27 10.40 -26.97
CA LYS A 36 12.56 9.11 -27.02
C LYS A 36 12.91 8.20 -25.85
N ALA A 37 14.17 8.18 -25.43
CA ALA A 37 14.60 7.38 -24.29
C ALA A 37 14.04 7.91 -22.95
N TYR A 38 13.98 9.23 -22.78
CA TYR A 38 13.38 9.90 -21.64
C TYR A 38 11.87 9.61 -21.55
N GLU A 39 11.15 9.79 -22.65
CA GLU A 39 9.72 9.49 -22.75
C GLU A 39 9.44 8.01 -22.45
N ALA A 40 10.21 7.09 -23.04
CA ALA A 40 10.09 5.66 -22.78
C ALA A 40 10.30 5.29 -21.31
N ILE A 41 11.22 5.96 -20.61
CA ILE A 41 11.42 5.75 -19.16
C ILE A 41 10.20 6.25 -18.38
N ASN A 42 9.63 7.41 -18.73
CA ASN A 42 8.46 7.95 -18.06
C ASN A 42 7.20 7.11 -18.27
N GLU A 43 6.98 6.63 -19.49
CA GLU A 43 5.90 5.69 -19.80
C GLU A 43 6.03 4.41 -18.96
N LEU A 44 7.23 3.81 -18.97
CA LEU A 44 7.50 2.62 -18.15
C LEU A 44 7.33 2.91 -16.66
N ASN A 45 7.75 4.07 -16.18
CA ASN A 45 7.57 4.48 -14.79
C ASN A 45 6.08 4.49 -14.40
N GLY A 46 5.21 5.06 -15.24
CA GLY A 46 3.76 5.03 -15.05
C GLY A 46 3.23 3.59 -14.93
N ILE A 47 3.62 2.71 -15.86
CA ILE A 47 3.24 1.29 -15.85
C ILE A 47 3.72 0.59 -14.55
N LYS A 48 4.97 0.83 -14.13
CA LYS A 48 5.52 0.21 -12.90
C LYS A 48 4.84 0.75 -11.64
N LYS A 49 4.56 2.05 -11.57
CA LYS A 49 3.79 2.65 -10.46
C LYS A 49 2.39 2.03 -10.39
N GLN A 50 1.71 1.88 -11.52
CA GLN A 50 0.39 1.26 -11.56
C GLN A 50 0.43 -0.22 -11.09
N TYR A 51 1.45 -0.97 -11.51
CA TYR A 51 1.66 -2.33 -11.01
C TYR A 51 1.85 -2.32 -9.48
N ILE A 52 2.70 -1.44 -8.95
CA ILE A 52 2.92 -1.35 -7.50
C ILE A 52 1.64 -0.97 -6.75
N ARG A 53 0.84 -0.04 -7.29
CA ARG A 53 -0.45 0.34 -6.69
C ARG A 53 -1.41 -0.85 -6.58
N ARG A 54 -1.48 -1.70 -7.62
CA ARG A 54 -2.37 -2.86 -7.68
C ARG A 54 -1.89 -4.07 -6.87
N HIS A 55 -0.58 -4.22 -6.67
CA HIS A 55 0.01 -5.41 -6.06
C HIS A 55 0.57 -5.13 -4.65
N GLY A 56 0.17 -5.92 -3.65
CA GLY A 56 0.56 -5.70 -2.24
C GLY A 56 1.36 -6.84 -1.63
N LEU A 57 1.47 -7.98 -2.32
CA LEU A 57 2.07 -9.20 -1.77
C LEU A 57 3.52 -9.34 -2.21
N LYS A 58 4.40 -9.77 -1.30
CA LYS A 58 5.82 -10.03 -1.60
C LYS A 58 6.01 -11.01 -2.75
N SER A 59 5.14 -12.02 -2.89
CA SER A 59 5.16 -13.02 -3.96
C SER A 59 4.94 -12.42 -5.36
N GLN A 60 4.24 -11.29 -5.47
CA GLN A 60 3.97 -10.60 -6.73
C GLN A 60 5.19 -9.80 -7.24
N TYR A 61 6.22 -9.63 -6.40
CA TYR A 61 7.43 -8.87 -6.72
C TYR A 61 8.67 -9.74 -6.91
N THR A 62 8.50 -11.03 -7.21
CA THR A 62 9.61 -11.95 -7.47
C THR A 62 10.41 -11.55 -8.70
N LYS A 63 9.73 -11.09 -9.76
CA LYS A 63 10.36 -10.65 -11.02
C LYS A 63 10.62 -9.16 -11.00
N LYS A 64 11.90 -8.75 -11.09
CA LYS A 64 12.32 -7.34 -11.17
C LYS A 64 11.69 -6.60 -12.35
N SER A 65 11.46 -7.28 -13.48
CA SER A 65 10.80 -6.71 -14.66
C SER A 65 9.41 -6.13 -14.38
N ASN A 66 8.73 -6.56 -13.31
CA ASN A 66 7.37 -6.10 -13.01
C ASN A 66 7.35 -4.72 -12.34
N TYR A 67 8.42 -4.34 -11.63
CA TYR A 67 8.46 -3.11 -10.84
C TYR A 67 9.71 -2.25 -11.08
N GLN A 68 10.72 -2.74 -11.81
CA GLN A 68 11.90 -1.99 -12.23
C GLN A 68 11.94 -1.83 -13.75
N ILE A 69 12.62 -0.77 -14.17
CA ILE A 69 12.88 -0.39 -15.56
C ILE A 69 14.26 -0.88 -15.95
N SER A 70 14.30 -1.84 -16.88
CA SER A 70 15.53 -2.38 -17.45
C SER A 70 16.00 -1.59 -18.68
N LYS A 71 17.30 -1.59 -18.96
CA LYS A 71 17.84 -0.99 -20.20
C LYS A 71 17.23 -1.62 -21.45
N ALA A 72 16.95 -2.94 -21.40
CA ALA A 72 16.32 -3.68 -22.49
C ALA A 72 14.87 -3.25 -22.76
N SER A 73 14.07 -2.98 -21.72
CA SER A 73 12.69 -2.50 -21.90
C SER A 73 12.65 -1.11 -22.52
N VAL A 74 13.56 -0.21 -22.12
CA VAL A 74 13.66 1.14 -22.72
C VAL A 74 14.06 1.03 -24.19
N ALA A 75 15.09 0.24 -24.50
CA ALA A 75 15.58 0.06 -25.86
C ALA A 75 14.51 -0.55 -26.80
N ARG A 76 13.68 -1.46 -26.29
CA ARG A 76 12.56 -2.04 -27.04
C ARG A 76 11.52 -0.98 -27.44
N ILE A 77 11.19 -0.05 -26.54
CA ILE A 77 10.24 1.03 -26.85
C ILE A 77 10.84 2.02 -27.85
N VAL A 78 12.12 2.36 -27.67
CA VAL A 78 12.82 3.28 -28.58
C VAL A 78 13.07 2.64 -29.97
N GLY A 79 13.06 1.31 -30.07
CA GLY A 79 13.26 0.57 -31.31
C GLY A 79 14.73 0.34 -31.66
N THR A 80 15.63 0.34 -30.68
CA THR A 80 17.08 0.16 -30.90
C THR A 80 17.70 -0.81 -29.91
N THR A 81 19.02 -1.03 -30.00
CA THR A 81 19.75 -1.87 -29.04
C THR A 81 20.06 -1.08 -27.75
N PRO A 82 20.14 -1.75 -26.58
CA PRO A 82 20.51 -1.09 -25.33
C PRO A 82 21.88 -0.40 -25.38
N GLN A 83 22.84 -1.00 -26.11
CA GLN A 83 24.19 -0.45 -26.27
C GLN A 83 24.16 0.94 -26.92
N ALA A 84 23.34 1.10 -27.96
CA ALA A 84 23.24 2.35 -28.72
C ALA A 84 22.72 3.52 -27.88
N ILE A 85 21.84 3.26 -26.90
CA ILE A 85 21.23 4.31 -26.07
C ILE A 85 22.03 4.55 -24.78
N PHE A 86 22.56 3.49 -24.17
CA PHE A 86 23.10 3.54 -22.81
C PHE A 86 24.63 3.52 -22.73
N ASN A 87 25.34 3.35 -23.85
CA ASN A 87 26.82 3.30 -23.84
C ASN A 87 27.47 4.11 -24.97
N SER A 88 26.85 4.19 -26.16
CA SER A 88 27.49 4.77 -27.36
C SER A 88 27.30 6.28 -27.57
N VAL A 89 26.58 6.97 -26.68
CA VAL A 89 26.13 8.36 -26.87
C VAL A 89 26.46 9.23 -25.67
N ASP A 90 26.68 10.53 -25.88
CA ASP A 90 27.14 11.45 -24.83
C ASP A 90 26.16 11.57 -23.66
N TYR A 91 24.85 11.49 -23.93
CA TYR A 91 23.81 11.56 -22.90
C TYR A 91 23.63 10.25 -22.10
N ALA A 92 24.32 9.17 -22.47
CA ALA A 92 24.15 7.84 -21.90
C ALA A 92 24.36 7.79 -20.38
N GLY A 93 25.36 8.55 -19.89
CA GLY A 93 25.66 8.64 -18.46
C GLY A 93 24.52 9.27 -17.68
N ALA A 94 23.99 10.41 -18.16
CA ALA A 94 22.88 11.11 -17.53
C ALA A 94 21.58 10.28 -17.57
N LEU A 95 21.28 9.65 -18.71
CA LEU A 95 20.12 8.77 -18.87
C LEU A 95 20.19 7.56 -17.93
N SER A 96 21.38 6.95 -17.76
CA SER A 96 21.57 5.81 -16.86
C SER A 96 21.29 6.19 -15.41
N ARG A 97 21.80 7.35 -14.96
CA ARG A 97 21.54 7.90 -13.62
C ARG A 97 20.06 8.18 -13.41
N TYR A 98 19.41 8.84 -14.36
CA TYR A 98 17.98 9.12 -14.29
C TYR A 98 17.13 7.85 -14.15
N ARG A 99 17.46 6.81 -14.93
CA ARG A 99 16.81 5.49 -14.82
C ARG A 99 17.05 4.84 -13.45
N GLU A 100 18.24 5.00 -12.88
CA GLU A 100 18.59 4.46 -11.56
C GLU A 100 17.82 5.18 -10.45
N GLU A 101 17.76 6.51 -10.47
CA GLU A 101 16.96 7.32 -9.54
C GLU A 101 15.49 6.93 -9.57
N ILE A 102 14.91 6.72 -10.76
CA ILE A 102 13.52 6.25 -10.88
C ILE A 102 13.37 4.84 -10.31
N ASN A 103 14.31 3.94 -10.57
CA ASN A 103 14.24 2.59 -10.02
C ASN A 103 14.37 2.57 -8.50
N GLU A 104 15.16 3.47 -7.90
CA GLU A 104 15.23 3.65 -6.46
C GLU A 104 13.90 4.13 -5.89
N LYS A 105 13.25 5.11 -6.53
CA LYS A 105 11.90 5.57 -6.15
C LYS A 105 10.87 4.44 -6.25
N LEU A 106 10.91 3.64 -7.32
CA LEU A 106 10.03 2.48 -7.50
C LEU A 106 10.28 1.40 -6.44
N GLU A 107 11.54 1.17 -6.06
CA GLU A 107 11.93 0.23 -5.01
C GLU A 107 11.38 0.67 -3.65
N GLN A 108 11.52 1.95 -3.30
CA GLN A 108 10.96 2.52 -2.07
C GLN A 108 9.43 2.41 -2.06
N ALA A 109 8.76 2.76 -3.16
CA ALA A 109 7.30 2.64 -3.28
C ALA A 109 6.82 1.19 -3.10
N LYS A 110 7.53 0.22 -3.68
CA LYS A 110 7.26 -1.21 -3.48
C LYS A 110 7.39 -1.60 -2.00
N LEU A 111 8.47 -1.21 -1.33
CA LEU A 111 8.70 -1.55 0.08
C LEU A 111 7.61 -0.96 0.97
N GLN A 112 7.24 0.30 0.76
CA GLN A 112 6.15 0.96 1.47
C GLN A 112 4.82 0.25 1.25
N LYS A 113 4.52 -0.16 0.01
CA LYS A 113 3.29 -0.88 -0.32
C LYS A 113 3.20 -2.23 0.39
N ILE A 114 4.30 -3.01 0.39
CA ILE A 114 4.36 -4.31 1.08
C ILE A 114 4.20 -4.11 2.59
N ALA A 115 4.90 -3.14 3.17
CA ALA A 115 4.82 -2.84 4.60
C ALA A 115 3.39 -2.43 5.01
N LYS A 116 2.74 -1.56 4.23
CA LYS A 116 1.35 -1.16 4.46
C LYS A 116 0.39 -2.34 4.41
N ASN A 117 0.58 -3.26 3.46
CA ASN A 117 -0.30 -4.42 3.30
C ASN A 117 -0.14 -5.46 4.42
N ASN A 118 1.06 -5.55 5.02
CA ASN A 118 1.37 -6.43 6.15
C ASN A 118 1.12 -5.79 7.53
N SER A 119 0.35 -4.70 7.60
CA SER A 119 0.04 -4.02 8.87
C SER A 119 -1.22 -4.60 9.54
N GLY A 120 -1.24 -4.57 10.88
CA GLY A 120 -2.36 -5.06 11.70
C GLY A 120 -2.61 -6.57 11.57
N LEU A 121 -3.87 -6.98 11.75
CA LEU A 121 -4.31 -8.39 11.69
C LEU A 121 -3.98 -9.09 10.35
N ARG A 122 -3.73 -8.33 9.27
CA ARG A 122 -3.33 -8.89 7.96
C ARG A 122 -1.89 -9.38 7.93
N GLY A 123 -1.04 -8.87 8.82
CA GLY A 123 0.34 -9.32 9.00
C GLY A 123 0.49 -10.51 9.96
N GLU A 124 -0.53 -10.77 10.77
CA GLU A 124 -0.51 -11.85 11.77
C GLU A 124 -0.74 -13.22 11.13
N ARG A 125 -0.13 -14.25 11.71
CA ARG A 125 -0.34 -15.62 11.26
C ARG A 125 -1.71 -16.11 11.69
N LYS A 126 -2.30 -17.04 10.93
CA LYS A 126 -3.59 -17.68 11.27
C LYS A 126 -3.60 -18.22 12.70
N GLU A 127 -2.49 -18.80 13.16
CA GLU A 127 -2.36 -19.36 14.51
C GLU A 127 -2.43 -18.28 15.59
N GLU A 128 -1.77 -17.15 15.37
CA GLU A 128 -1.79 -15.99 16.28
C GLU A 128 -3.19 -15.37 16.33
N LEU A 129 -3.85 -15.22 15.18
CA LEU A 129 -5.22 -14.74 15.09
C LEU A 129 -6.22 -15.65 15.81
N VAL A 130 -6.10 -16.97 15.62
CA VAL A 130 -6.98 -17.95 16.29
C VAL A 130 -6.76 -17.92 17.79
N LYS A 131 -5.50 -17.87 18.25
CA LYS A 131 -5.17 -17.78 19.67
C LYS A 131 -5.69 -16.48 20.29
N GLY A 132 -5.46 -15.34 19.64
CA GLY A 132 -5.96 -14.04 20.10
C GLY A 132 -7.49 -14.00 20.16
N LEU A 133 -8.18 -14.61 19.18
CA LEU A 133 -9.63 -14.69 19.17
C LEU A 133 -10.17 -15.58 20.30
N GLN A 134 -9.50 -16.69 20.60
CA GLN A 134 -9.86 -17.55 21.73
C GLN A 134 -9.64 -16.84 23.07
N GLU A 135 -8.51 -16.15 23.24
CA GLU A 135 -8.22 -15.37 24.43
C GLU A 135 -9.23 -14.23 24.62
N ALA A 136 -9.61 -13.54 23.54
CA ALA A 136 -10.63 -12.48 23.58
C ALA A 136 -12.02 -13.02 23.96
N LYS A 137 -12.38 -14.22 23.48
CA LYS A 137 -13.63 -14.90 23.87
C LYS A 137 -13.64 -15.24 25.36
N ASN A 138 -12.59 -15.90 25.84
CA ASN A 138 -12.48 -16.28 27.25
C ASN A 138 -12.56 -15.05 28.16
N LYS A 139 -11.83 -13.97 27.82
CA LYS A 139 -11.90 -12.71 28.58
C LYS A 139 -13.29 -12.09 28.58
N ASN A 140 -14.03 -12.18 27.48
CA ASN A 140 -15.42 -11.70 27.43
C ASN A 140 -16.34 -12.54 28.32
N GLU A 141 -16.17 -13.87 28.31
CA GLU A 141 -16.92 -14.76 29.20
C GLU A 141 -16.65 -14.45 30.67
N ASP A 142 -15.37 -14.29 31.04
CA ASP A 142 -14.97 -13.93 32.41
C ASP A 142 -15.56 -12.57 32.83
N LEU A 143 -15.47 -11.56 31.97
CA LEU A 143 -16.04 -10.24 32.23
C LEU A 143 -17.57 -10.27 32.34
N LEU A 144 -18.25 -11.10 31.55
CA LEU A 144 -19.70 -11.28 31.64
C LEU A 144 -20.08 -11.87 33.01
N VAL A 145 -19.40 -12.93 33.44
CA VAL A 145 -19.64 -13.54 34.76
C VAL A 145 -19.39 -12.53 35.87
N GLU A 146 -18.25 -11.84 35.86
CA GLU A 146 -17.92 -10.83 36.87
C GLU A 146 -18.94 -9.67 36.89
N THR A 147 -19.43 -9.27 35.72
CA THR A 147 -20.45 -8.21 35.61
C THR A 147 -21.79 -8.69 36.17
N VAL A 148 -22.19 -9.93 35.88
CA VAL A 148 -23.42 -10.53 36.43
C VAL A 148 -23.35 -10.60 37.95
N ASP A 149 -22.24 -11.06 38.51
CA ASP A 149 -22.03 -11.13 39.96
C ASP A 149 -22.09 -9.75 40.61
N LYS A 150 -21.39 -8.76 40.04
CA LYS A 150 -21.44 -7.36 40.52
C LYS A 150 -22.84 -6.75 40.44
N VAL A 151 -23.62 -7.08 39.40
CA VAL A 151 -25.00 -6.64 39.28
C VAL A 151 -25.87 -7.31 40.33
N TYR A 152 -25.67 -8.61 40.58
CA TYR A 152 -26.35 -9.35 41.66
C TYR A 152 -26.04 -8.76 43.03
N GLU A 153 -24.78 -8.51 43.34
CA GLU A 153 -24.37 -7.89 44.61
C GLU A 153 -24.97 -6.48 44.77
N ARG A 154 -24.91 -5.64 43.73
CA ARG A 154 -25.50 -4.29 43.76
C ARG A 154 -27.01 -4.34 43.96
N THR A 155 -27.69 -5.22 43.26
CA THR A 155 -29.15 -5.36 43.39
C THR A 155 -29.51 -5.82 44.79
N ILE A 156 -28.88 -6.86 45.32
CA ILE A 156 -29.06 -7.30 46.71
C ILE A 156 -28.78 -6.15 47.68
N ASN A 157 -27.68 -5.42 47.53
CA ASN A 157 -27.34 -4.31 48.42
C ASN A 157 -28.37 -3.18 48.37
N SER A 158 -28.94 -2.89 47.20
CA SER A 158 -29.97 -1.87 47.00
C SER A 158 -31.36 -2.23 47.54
N LEU A 159 -31.64 -3.50 47.81
CA LEU A 159 -32.94 -3.92 48.35
C LEU A 159 -33.14 -3.42 49.80
N SER A 160 -34.36 -2.99 50.11
CA SER A 160 -34.76 -2.62 51.47
C SER A 160 -34.80 -3.84 52.40
N LEU A 161 -34.60 -3.62 53.71
CA LEU A 161 -34.53 -4.68 54.71
C LEU A 161 -35.76 -5.59 54.73
N ASP A 162 -36.96 -5.03 54.56
CA ASP A 162 -38.20 -5.80 54.52
C ASP A 162 -38.27 -6.73 53.30
N VAL A 163 -37.77 -6.29 52.15
CA VAL A 163 -37.71 -7.12 50.94
C VAL A 163 -36.65 -8.22 51.10
N LYS A 164 -35.49 -7.90 51.69
CA LYS A 164 -34.45 -8.89 52.02
C LYS A 164 -34.97 -10.00 52.95
N ARG A 165 -35.73 -9.64 54.00
CA ARG A 165 -36.36 -10.63 54.90
C ARG A 165 -37.42 -11.46 54.19
N LYS A 166 -38.27 -10.85 53.34
CA LYS A 166 -39.28 -11.59 52.56
C LYS A 166 -38.66 -12.58 51.57
N LEU A 167 -37.51 -12.22 50.99
CA LEU A 167 -36.74 -13.09 50.10
C LEU A 167 -35.83 -14.09 50.84
N LYS A 168 -35.87 -14.12 52.19
CA LYS A 168 -35.03 -14.97 53.05
C LYS A 168 -33.52 -14.83 52.80
N LEU A 169 -33.09 -13.64 52.38
CA LEU A 169 -31.68 -13.35 52.11
C LEU A 169 -30.89 -13.03 53.40
N ILE A 170 -31.60 -12.73 54.50
CA ILE A 170 -31.04 -12.44 55.83
C ILE A 170 -32.03 -13.01 56.86
N SER A 171 -31.53 -13.69 57.90
CA SER A 171 -32.33 -14.26 59.00
C SER A 171 -32.85 -13.20 59.96
#